data_AF-A0A2D6NWC1-F1
#
_entry.id   AF-A0A2D6NWC1-F1
#
_cell.length_a   1.000
_cell.length_b   1.000
_cell.length_c   1.000
_cell.angle_alpha   90.00
_cell.angle_beta   90.00
_cell.angle_gamma   90.00
#
_symmetry.space_group_name_H-M   'P 1'
#
loop_
_entity.id
_entity.type
_entity.pdbx_description
1 polymer ?
#
loop_
_entity_poly.entity_id
_entity_poly.type
_entity_poly.pdbx_seq_one_letter_code
_entity_poly.pdbx_strand_id
1 'polypeptide(L)'
;MSDKSLKINWQPIQNSLQQGTVSGYKIAILEMNKIFYTFLENKKYSAKTEEKQFEKIYSIISKPEKLIYAQTMYKKIIKEHGFDIGKQDTEDIIKSYYLAMVDIFRDLHEKETWKTNLLNKFKYYYPKPLKFLKIAGIICAIFIVLVLFLADTSIGQGITQAIISFIHFILFKLLIIIGVLGAIGLTIFGIIILIKHKKEN
;
A
#
# COMPACT_ATOMS: atom_id res chain seq x y z
N MET A 1 0.49 -30.06 -15.11
CA MET A 1 0.72 -28.60 -15.23
C MET A 1 2.09 -28.27 -14.63
N SER A 2 3.10 -28.03 -15.48
CA SER A 2 4.39 -27.46 -15.05
C SER A 2 4.36 -26.00 -15.47
N ASP A 3 3.98 -25.12 -14.54
CA ASP A 3 4.07 -23.69 -14.77
C ASP A 3 5.51 -23.25 -14.46
N LYS A 4 6.37 -23.24 -15.48
CA LYS A 4 7.79 -22.85 -15.36
C LYS A 4 7.96 -21.42 -14.79
N SER A 5 6.92 -20.58 -14.89
CA SER A 5 6.95 -19.19 -14.41
C SER A 5 7.08 -19.09 -12.88
N LEU A 6 6.44 -20.01 -12.14
CA LEU A 6 6.43 -20.00 -10.68
C LEU A 6 7.59 -20.77 -10.03
N LYS A 7 8.36 -21.56 -10.81
CA LYS A 7 9.45 -22.43 -10.32
C LYS A 7 9.02 -23.36 -9.16
N ILE A 8 7.81 -23.91 -9.25
CA ILE A 8 7.23 -24.80 -8.23
C ILE A 8 7.42 -26.27 -8.63
N ASN A 9 7.85 -27.10 -7.68
CA ASN A 9 7.87 -28.56 -7.85
C ASN A 9 6.49 -29.15 -7.52
N TRP A 10 5.70 -29.47 -8.55
CA TRP A 10 4.36 -30.04 -8.42
C TRP A 10 4.33 -31.56 -8.21
N GLN A 11 5.48 -32.24 -8.33
CA GLN A 11 5.56 -33.69 -8.29
C GLN A 11 4.98 -34.30 -7.00
N PRO A 12 5.27 -33.77 -5.78
CA PRO A 12 4.74 -34.33 -4.55
C PRO A 12 3.21 -34.34 -4.52
N ILE A 13 2.59 -33.23 -4.93
CA ILE A 13 1.12 -33.09 -5.00
C ILE A 13 0.53 -34.10 -5.98
N GLN A 14 1.12 -34.23 -7.17
CA GLN A 14 0.64 -35.14 -8.21
C GLN A 14 0.71 -36.60 -7.75
N ASN A 15 1.82 -37.00 -7.14
CA ASN A 15 2.00 -38.35 -6.60
C ASN A 15 0.95 -38.66 -5.53
N SER A 16 0.66 -37.70 -4.64
CA SER A 16 -0.35 -37.85 -3.58
C SER A 16 -1.78 -37.92 -4.13
N LEU A 17 -2.10 -37.11 -5.14
CA LEU A 17 -3.41 -37.16 -5.82
C LEU A 17 -3.63 -38.47 -6.58
N GLN A 18 -2.58 -39.02 -7.20
CA GLN A 18 -2.65 -40.28 -7.97
C GLN A 18 -3.00 -41.48 -7.10
N GLN A 19 -2.71 -41.44 -5.79
CA GLN A 19 -3.09 -42.52 -4.89
C GLN A 19 -4.61 -42.70 -4.80
N GLY A 20 -5.40 -41.64 -5.07
CA GLY A 20 -6.87 -41.70 -5.06
C GLY A 20 -7.49 -42.00 -3.70
N THR A 21 -6.67 -42.01 -2.63
CA THR A 21 -7.11 -42.30 -1.25
C THR A 21 -7.32 -41.02 -0.47
N VAL A 22 -8.14 -41.11 0.58
CA VAL A 22 -8.37 -40.02 1.53
C VAL A 22 -7.05 -39.50 2.15
N SER A 23 -6.12 -40.41 2.47
CA SER A 23 -4.79 -40.05 2.97
C SER A 23 -3.96 -39.32 1.91
N GLY A 24 -4.01 -39.78 0.65
CA GLY A 24 -3.35 -39.11 -0.47
C GLY A 24 -3.86 -37.68 -0.66
N TYR A 25 -5.17 -37.46 -0.59
CA TYR A 25 -5.78 -36.14 -0.67
C TYR A 25 -5.33 -35.19 0.45
N LYS A 26 -5.29 -35.68 1.69
CA LYS A 26 -4.76 -34.91 2.83
C LYS A 26 -3.32 -34.50 2.62
N ILE A 27 -2.46 -35.45 2.20
CA ILE A 27 -1.04 -35.18 1.92
C ILE A 27 -0.89 -34.14 0.80
N ALA A 28 -1.69 -34.23 -0.26
CA ALA A 28 -1.65 -33.26 -1.35
C ALA A 28 -1.93 -31.83 -0.88
N ILE A 29 -2.87 -31.64 0.05
CA ILE A 29 -3.19 -30.33 0.64
C ILE A 29 -2.05 -29.84 1.55
N LEU A 30 -1.46 -30.74 2.35
CA LEU A 30 -0.33 -30.39 3.22
C LEU A 30 0.88 -29.94 2.39
N GLU A 31 1.23 -30.67 1.33
CA GLU A 31 2.31 -30.31 0.41
C GLU A 31 2.01 -29.00 -0.34
N MET A 32 0.76 -28.79 -0.74
CA MET A 32 0.33 -27.53 -1.37
C MET A 32 0.51 -26.33 -0.44
N ASN A 33 0.11 -26.47 0.83
CA ASN A 33 0.28 -25.41 1.81
C ASN A 33 1.77 -25.11 2.05
N LYS A 34 2.61 -26.14 2.16
CA LYS A 34 4.07 -25.97 2.27
C LYS A 34 4.65 -25.20 1.07
N ILE A 35 4.28 -25.60 -0.15
CA ILE A 35 4.69 -24.93 -1.39
C ILE A 35 4.26 -23.46 -1.39
N PHE A 36 3.03 -23.18 -0.95
CA PHE A 36 2.51 -21.82 -0.87
C PHE A 36 3.34 -20.95 0.08
N TYR A 37 3.63 -21.40 1.30
CA TYR A 37 4.44 -20.63 2.24
C TYR A 37 5.88 -20.43 1.75
N THR A 38 6.51 -21.45 1.17
CA THR A 38 7.83 -21.32 0.54
C THR A 38 7.81 -20.31 -0.60
N PHE A 39 6.74 -20.28 -1.41
CA PHE A 39 6.56 -19.27 -2.45
C PHE A 39 6.47 -17.85 -1.85
N LEU A 40 5.69 -17.64 -0.79
CA LEU A 40 5.58 -16.34 -0.12
C LEU A 40 6.90 -15.86 0.46
N GLU A 41 7.68 -16.76 1.09
CA GLU A 41 9.01 -16.46 1.61
C GLU A 41 9.97 -16.02 0.49
N ASN A 42 10.03 -16.80 -0.59
CA ASN A 42 10.87 -16.50 -1.75
C ASN A 42 10.52 -15.15 -2.40
N LYS A 43 9.25 -14.73 -2.32
CA LYS A 43 8.76 -13.47 -2.87
C LYS A 43 8.74 -12.31 -1.87
N LYS A 44 9.35 -12.45 -0.68
CA LYS A 44 9.41 -11.43 0.37
C LYS A 44 8.03 -10.98 0.89
N TYR A 45 7.05 -11.88 0.86
CA TYR A 45 5.76 -11.74 1.54
C TYR A 45 5.76 -12.40 2.93
N SER A 46 6.93 -12.75 3.47
CA SER A 46 7.05 -13.20 4.87
C SER A 46 6.74 -12.05 5.84
N ALA A 47 5.99 -12.34 6.91
CA ALA A 47 5.69 -11.42 8.00
C ALA A 47 5.95 -12.10 9.36
N LYS A 48 6.05 -11.30 10.42
CA LYS A 48 6.32 -11.80 11.79
C LYS A 48 5.21 -12.70 12.34
N THR A 49 3.98 -12.57 11.84
CA THR A 49 2.83 -13.37 12.23
C THR A 49 2.04 -13.80 11.00
N GLU A 50 1.40 -14.97 11.08
CA GLU A 50 0.53 -15.52 10.02
C GLU A 50 -0.58 -14.52 9.65
N GLU A 51 -1.22 -13.90 10.64
CA GLU A 51 -2.28 -12.89 10.43
C GLU A 51 -1.81 -11.69 9.60
N LYS A 52 -0.64 -11.12 9.93
CA LYS A 52 -0.08 -9.99 9.18
C LYS A 52 0.35 -10.37 7.76
N GLN A 53 0.80 -11.61 7.58
CA GLN A 53 1.12 -12.14 6.27
C GLN A 53 -0.14 -12.22 5.41
N PHE A 54 -1.24 -12.74 5.97
CA PHE A 54 -2.52 -12.83 5.26
C PHE A 54 -3.18 -11.48 5.01
N GLU A 55 -3.11 -10.53 5.94
CA GLU A 55 -3.62 -9.17 5.74
C GLU A 55 -3.00 -8.51 4.49
N LYS A 56 -1.67 -8.62 4.36
CA LYS A 56 -0.94 -8.12 3.19
C LYS A 56 -1.38 -8.80 1.90
N ILE A 57 -1.60 -10.10 1.96
CA ILE A 57 -1.92 -10.94 0.80
C ILE A 57 -3.38 -10.77 0.35
N TYR A 58 -4.32 -10.63 1.28
CA TYR A 58 -5.75 -10.49 0.98
C TYR A 58 -6.08 -9.21 0.21
N SER A 59 -5.28 -8.15 0.36
CA SER A 59 -5.42 -6.94 -0.45
C SER A 59 -5.06 -7.11 -1.93
N ILE A 60 -4.40 -8.22 -2.29
CA ILE A 60 -3.82 -8.46 -3.63
C ILE A 60 -4.55 -9.58 -4.37
N ILE A 61 -5.07 -10.57 -3.63
CA ILE A 61 -5.72 -11.74 -4.22
C ILE A 61 -7.14 -11.41 -4.66
N SER A 62 -7.53 -11.95 -5.82
CA SER A 62 -8.85 -11.73 -6.42
C SER A 62 -10.01 -12.40 -5.65
N LYS A 63 -9.73 -13.49 -4.93
CA LYS A 63 -10.69 -14.33 -4.19
C LYS A 63 -10.17 -14.75 -2.80
N PRO A 64 -10.06 -13.80 -1.84
CA PRO A 64 -9.50 -14.08 -0.51
C PRO A 64 -10.30 -15.15 0.26
N GLU A 65 -11.62 -15.20 0.08
CA GLU A 65 -12.51 -16.18 0.73
C GLU A 65 -12.14 -17.62 0.40
N LYS A 66 -11.66 -17.88 -0.81
CA LYS A 66 -11.22 -19.22 -1.24
C LYS A 66 -9.91 -19.63 -0.60
N LEU A 67 -9.00 -18.69 -0.41
CA LEU A 67 -7.74 -18.94 0.30
C LEU A 67 -7.99 -19.16 1.80
N ILE A 68 -8.92 -18.39 2.40
CA ILE A 68 -9.36 -18.61 3.77
C ILE A 68 -9.92 -20.02 3.93
N TYR A 69 -10.83 -20.44 3.04
CA TYR A 69 -11.39 -21.80 3.06
C TYR A 69 -10.28 -22.86 2.96
N ALA A 70 -9.34 -22.71 2.03
CA ALA A 70 -8.21 -23.61 1.87
C ALA A 70 -7.37 -23.73 3.16
N GLN A 71 -7.09 -22.61 3.82
CA GLN A 71 -6.39 -22.57 5.12
C GLN A 71 -7.20 -23.22 6.24
N THR A 72 -8.51 -23.03 6.26
CA THR A 72 -9.39 -23.69 7.23
C THR A 72 -9.35 -25.20 7.03
N MET A 73 -9.46 -25.70 5.81
CA MET A 73 -9.40 -27.14 5.52
C MET A 73 -8.05 -27.75 5.89
N TYR A 74 -6.94 -27.06 5.59
CA TYR A 74 -5.61 -27.43 6.06
C TYR A 74 -5.55 -27.56 7.60
N LYS A 75 -6.11 -26.58 8.34
CA LYS A 75 -6.16 -26.60 9.81
C LYS A 75 -7.01 -27.77 10.33
N LYS A 76 -8.12 -28.10 9.67
CA LYS A 76 -8.94 -29.26 10.02
C LYS A 76 -8.19 -30.57 9.83
N ILE A 77 -7.50 -30.75 8.70
CA ILE A 77 -6.68 -31.94 8.43
C ILE A 77 -5.65 -32.21 9.55
N ILE A 78 -5.08 -31.14 10.13
CA ILE A 78 -4.08 -31.27 11.20
C ILE A 78 -4.71 -31.48 12.58
N LYS A 79 -5.83 -30.82 12.86
CA LYS A 79 -6.41 -30.76 14.23
C LYS A 79 -7.50 -31.79 14.49
N GLU A 80 -8.27 -32.15 13.47
CA GLU A 80 -9.46 -33.01 13.61
C GLU A 80 -9.09 -34.44 13.21
N HIS A 81 -9.06 -35.34 14.21
CA HIS A 81 -8.87 -36.77 13.95
C HIS A 81 -10.04 -37.33 13.14
N GLY A 82 -9.73 -38.10 12.09
CA GLY A 82 -10.76 -38.70 11.22
C GLY A 82 -11.46 -37.72 10.28
N PHE A 83 -11.01 -36.47 10.18
CA PHE A 83 -11.53 -35.53 9.18
C PHE A 83 -11.28 -36.07 7.77
N ASP A 84 -12.32 -36.27 6.97
CA ASP A 84 -12.19 -36.80 5.61
C ASP A 84 -12.48 -35.74 4.55
N ILE A 85 -11.83 -35.88 3.40
CA ILE A 85 -11.94 -34.93 2.30
C ILE A 85 -12.00 -35.65 0.97
N GLY A 86 -12.90 -35.18 0.11
CA GLY A 86 -13.10 -35.74 -1.22
C GLY A 86 -12.07 -35.25 -2.24
N LYS A 87 -12.02 -35.94 -3.37
CA LYS A 87 -11.19 -35.56 -4.52
C LYS A 87 -11.50 -34.15 -5.01
N GLN A 88 -12.79 -33.83 -5.19
CA GLN A 88 -13.25 -32.56 -5.74
C GLN A 88 -12.86 -31.39 -4.82
N ASP A 89 -13.12 -31.52 -3.51
CA ASP A 89 -12.72 -30.51 -2.53
C ASP A 89 -11.21 -30.29 -2.52
N THR A 90 -10.44 -31.38 -2.65
CA THR A 90 -8.98 -31.33 -2.70
C THR A 90 -8.49 -30.57 -3.92
N GLU A 91 -9.05 -30.84 -5.10
CA GLU A 91 -8.72 -30.11 -6.33
C GLU A 91 -9.07 -28.63 -6.22
N ASP A 92 -10.21 -28.29 -5.63
CA ASP A 92 -10.64 -26.91 -5.42
C ASP A 92 -9.75 -26.15 -4.42
N ILE A 93 -9.29 -26.82 -3.36
CA ILE A 93 -8.33 -26.26 -2.39
C ILE A 93 -7.00 -25.99 -3.08
N ILE A 94 -6.45 -26.96 -3.82
CA ILE A 94 -5.18 -26.81 -4.54
C ILE A 94 -5.27 -25.68 -5.56
N LYS A 95 -6.38 -25.61 -6.30
CA LYS A 95 -6.66 -24.54 -7.26
C LYS A 95 -6.72 -23.17 -6.59
N SER A 96 -7.30 -23.09 -5.39
CA SER A 96 -7.39 -21.84 -4.63
C SER A 96 -6.01 -21.32 -4.22
N TYR A 97 -5.12 -22.19 -3.74
CA TYR A 97 -3.72 -21.83 -3.50
C TYR A 97 -2.98 -21.42 -4.78
N TYR A 98 -3.19 -22.14 -5.89
CA TYR A 98 -2.57 -21.80 -7.16
C TYR A 98 -2.98 -20.41 -7.65
N LEU A 99 -4.28 -20.10 -7.65
CA LEU A 99 -4.79 -18.78 -8.06
C LEU A 99 -4.22 -17.66 -7.19
N ALA A 100 -4.13 -17.87 -5.88
CA ALA A 100 -3.50 -16.94 -4.96
C ALA A 100 -2.03 -16.65 -5.35
N MET A 101 -1.24 -17.67 -5.68
CA MET A 101 0.14 -17.48 -6.13
C MET A 101 0.23 -16.74 -7.46
N VAL A 102 -0.67 -17.03 -8.40
CA VAL A 102 -0.74 -16.34 -9.70
C VAL A 102 -1.04 -14.85 -9.51
N ASP A 103 -2.01 -14.51 -8.64
CA ASP A 103 -2.36 -13.12 -8.35
C ASP A 103 -1.19 -12.35 -7.73
N ILE A 104 -0.51 -12.97 -6.76
CA ILE A 104 0.70 -12.39 -6.14
C ILE A 104 1.81 -12.22 -7.17
N PHE A 105 2.01 -13.21 -8.03
CA PHE A 105 3.03 -13.15 -9.09
C PHE A 105 2.74 -12.02 -10.08
N ARG A 106 1.47 -11.82 -10.45
CA ARG A 106 1.03 -10.73 -11.33
C ARG A 106 1.26 -9.36 -10.70
N ASP A 107 0.88 -9.17 -9.44
CA ASP A 107 1.11 -7.90 -8.70
C ASP A 107 2.60 -7.55 -8.61
N LEU A 108 3.46 -8.55 -8.37
CA LEU A 108 4.91 -8.37 -8.37
C LEU A 108 5.44 -7.89 -9.73
N HIS A 109 5.01 -8.55 -10.80
CA HIS A 109 5.42 -8.18 -12.17
C HIS A 109 4.92 -6.79 -12.55
N GLU A 110 3.70 -6.42 -12.18
CA GLU A 110 3.14 -5.09 -12.46
C GLU A 110 3.92 -3.99 -11.72
N LYS A 111 4.25 -4.20 -10.44
CA LYS A 111 5.07 -3.28 -9.65
C LYS A 111 6.49 -3.14 -10.19
N GLU A 112 7.09 -4.24 -10.64
CA GLU A 112 8.41 -4.22 -11.28
C GLU A 112 8.37 -3.49 -12.62
N THR A 113 7.32 -3.69 -13.41
CA THR A 113 7.09 -3.02 -14.70
C THR A 113 6.88 -1.51 -14.52
N TRP A 114 6.16 -1.07 -13.49
CA TRP A 114 5.97 0.34 -13.21
C TRP A 114 7.28 1.03 -12.77
N LYS A 115 8.04 0.40 -11.86
CA LYS A 115 9.35 0.92 -11.43
C LYS A 115 10.34 1.00 -12.58
N THR A 116 10.42 -0.04 -13.41
CA THR A 116 11.31 -0.07 -14.58
C THR A 116 10.85 0.90 -15.66
N ASN A 117 9.55 1.08 -15.89
CA ASN A 117 9.04 2.11 -16.80
C ASN A 117 9.33 3.53 -16.31
N LEU A 118 9.25 3.77 -15.00
CA LEU A 118 9.56 5.09 -14.44
C LEU A 118 11.06 5.39 -14.51
N LEU A 119 11.92 4.42 -14.15
CA LEU A 119 13.37 4.52 -14.27
C LEU A 119 13.83 4.65 -15.73
N ASN A 120 13.24 3.89 -16.65
CA ASN A 120 13.56 3.95 -18.07
C ASN A 120 13.06 5.25 -18.71
N LYS A 121 11.88 5.76 -18.32
CA LYS A 121 11.43 7.10 -18.73
C LYS A 121 12.35 8.19 -18.19
N PHE A 122 12.80 8.09 -16.94
CA PHE A 122 13.75 9.04 -16.35
C PHE A 122 15.10 9.03 -17.09
N LYS A 123 15.60 7.82 -17.43
CA LYS A 123 16.85 7.63 -18.18
C LYS A 123 16.75 8.13 -19.63
N TYR A 124 15.56 8.04 -20.25
CA TYR A 124 15.31 8.50 -21.61
C TYR A 124 15.15 10.02 -21.70
N TYR A 125 14.45 10.65 -20.74
CA TYR A 125 14.26 12.09 -20.72
C TYR A 125 15.47 12.89 -20.20
N TYR A 126 16.31 12.28 -19.36
CA TYR A 126 17.52 12.92 -18.80
C TYR A 126 18.80 12.14 -19.13
N PRO A 127 19.33 12.28 -20.37
CA PRO A 127 20.47 11.48 -20.83
C PRO A 127 21.81 11.82 -20.16
N LYS A 128 21.93 12.91 -19.37
CA LYS A 128 23.20 13.34 -18.74
C LYS A 128 22.99 13.98 -17.34
N PRO A 129 22.71 13.20 -16.28
CA PRO A 129 22.44 13.74 -14.95
C PRO A 129 23.60 14.59 -14.39
N LEU A 130 24.86 14.25 -14.74
CA LEU A 130 26.05 14.91 -14.20
C LEU A 130 26.25 16.36 -14.67
N LYS A 131 25.74 16.74 -15.84
CA LYS A 131 25.85 18.14 -16.31
C LYS A 131 24.74 19.02 -15.75
N PHE A 132 23.51 18.48 -15.67
CA PHE A 132 22.38 19.21 -15.08
C PHE A 132 22.56 19.42 -13.57
N LEU A 133 23.04 18.42 -12.82
CA LEU A 133 23.33 18.58 -11.39
C LEU A 133 24.41 19.64 -11.12
N LYS A 134 25.43 19.74 -11.98
CA LYS A 134 26.45 20.79 -11.87
C LYS A 134 25.86 22.17 -12.13
N ILE A 135 25.05 22.32 -13.18
CA ILE A 135 24.39 23.59 -13.50
C ILE A 135 23.39 23.98 -12.39
N ALA A 136 22.58 23.03 -11.92
CA ALA A 136 21.64 23.24 -10.82
C ALA A 136 22.36 23.61 -9.51
N GLY A 137 23.49 22.97 -9.21
CA GLY A 137 24.32 23.30 -8.05
C GLY A 137 24.91 24.71 -8.14
N ILE A 138 25.39 25.13 -9.32
CA ILE A 138 25.88 26.49 -9.57
C ILE A 138 24.75 27.51 -9.43
N ILE A 139 23.58 27.24 -10.00
CA ILE A 139 22.40 28.12 -9.88
C ILE A 139 21.97 28.24 -8.41
N CYS A 140 21.93 27.15 -7.65
CA CYS A 140 21.65 27.20 -6.21
C CYS A 140 22.70 28.00 -5.44
N ALA A 141 23.99 27.83 -5.74
CA ALA A 141 25.06 28.59 -5.09
C ALA A 141 24.94 30.09 -5.39
N ILE A 142 24.69 30.46 -6.65
CA ILE A 142 24.44 31.85 -7.06
C ILE A 142 23.20 32.40 -6.34
N PHE A 143 22.11 31.63 -6.28
CA PHE A 143 20.89 32.02 -5.59
C PHE A 143 21.12 32.27 -4.10
N ILE A 144 21.86 31.39 -3.42
CA ILE A 144 22.21 31.56 -1.99
C ILE A 144 23.04 32.83 -1.78
N VAL A 145 24.06 33.05 -2.61
CA VAL A 145 24.90 34.27 -2.53
C VAL A 145 24.06 35.51 -2.78
N LEU A 146 23.14 35.46 -3.74
CA LEU A 146 22.27 36.58 -4.09
C LEU A 146 21.27 36.86 -2.95
N VAL A 147 20.71 35.84 -2.31
CA VAL A 147 19.85 35.98 -1.12
C VAL A 147 20.63 36.58 0.05
N LEU A 148 21.85 36.12 0.31
CA LEU A 148 22.71 36.69 1.37
C LEU A 148 23.05 38.15 1.08
N PHE A 149 23.39 38.48 -0.16
CA PHE A 149 23.68 39.84 -0.59
C PHE A 149 22.44 40.75 -0.47
N LEU A 150 21.25 40.24 -0.82
CA LEU A 150 19.99 40.98 -0.62
C LEU A 150 19.67 41.14 0.88
N ALA A 151 19.95 40.17 1.73
CA ALA A 151 19.70 40.27 3.17
C ALA A 151 20.55 41.38 3.82
N ASP A 152 21.79 41.55 3.38
CA ASP A 152 22.74 42.53 3.94
C ASP A 152 22.68 43.92 3.28
N THR A 153 21.96 44.07 2.16
CA THR A 153 21.81 45.36 1.48
C THR A 153 20.49 46.06 1.83
N SER A 154 20.54 47.39 1.97
CA SER A 154 19.37 48.23 2.28
C SER A 154 18.20 48.03 1.30
N ILE A 155 18.51 47.73 0.03
CA ILE A 155 17.52 47.42 -1.00
C ILE A 155 16.83 46.08 -0.73
N GLY A 156 17.57 45.01 -0.41
CA GLY A 156 16.95 43.70 -0.17
C GLY A 156 16.27 43.59 1.19
N GLN A 157 16.70 44.38 2.19
CA GLN A 157 15.92 44.61 3.41
C GLN A 157 14.59 45.30 3.09
N GLY A 158 14.59 46.29 2.19
CA GLY A 158 13.37 46.93 1.70
C GLY A 158 12.40 45.95 1.03
N ILE A 159 12.91 45.06 0.17
CA ILE A 159 12.09 44.01 -0.48
C ILE A 159 11.53 43.04 0.57
N THR A 160 12.37 42.60 1.52
CA THR A 160 11.95 41.67 2.58
C THR A 160 10.89 42.31 3.48
N GLN A 161 11.06 43.57 3.87
CA GLN A 161 10.07 44.30 4.65
C GLN A 161 8.77 44.55 3.87
N ALA A 162 8.84 44.78 2.56
CA ALA A 162 7.65 44.90 1.71
C ALA A 162 6.87 43.58 1.64
N ILE A 163 7.57 42.45 1.48
CA ILE A 163 6.95 41.11 1.50
C ILE A 163 6.32 40.84 2.86
N ILE A 164 7.04 41.10 3.96
CA ILE A 164 6.53 40.90 5.33
C ILE A 164 5.31 41.77 5.58
N SER A 165 5.34 43.04 5.17
CA SER A 165 4.21 43.97 5.32
C SER A 165 3.00 43.52 4.51
N PHE A 166 3.22 43.01 3.30
CA PHE A 166 2.16 42.44 2.47
C PHE A 166 1.54 41.18 3.09
N ILE A 167 2.37 40.29 3.66
CA ILE A 167 1.91 39.11 4.41
C ILE A 167 1.09 39.54 5.63
N HIS A 168 1.56 40.50 6.42
CA HIS A 168 0.81 41.02 7.58
C HIS A 168 -0.52 41.64 7.16
N PHE A 169 -0.58 42.36 6.04
CA PHE A 169 -1.81 42.91 5.49
C PHE A 169 -2.82 41.81 5.10
N ILE A 170 -2.35 40.74 4.44
CA ILE A 170 -3.20 39.58 4.11
C ILE A 170 -3.69 38.89 5.38
N LEU A 171 -2.79 38.62 6.34
CA LEU A 171 -3.14 37.98 7.60
C LEU A 171 -4.15 38.81 8.40
N PHE A 172 -3.95 40.13 8.48
CA PHE A 172 -4.87 41.04 9.18
C PHE A 172 -6.27 41.04 8.53
N LYS A 173 -6.35 41.11 7.19
CA LYS A 173 -7.63 40.97 6.47
C LYS A 173 -8.30 39.63 6.75
N LEU A 174 -7.53 38.54 6.76
CA LEU A 174 -8.03 37.20 7.06
C LEU A 174 -8.54 37.09 8.50
N LEU A 175 -7.84 37.71 9.46
CA LEU A 175 -8.22 37.73 10.87
C LEU A 175 -9.53 38.52 11.10
N ILE A 176 -9.73 39.64 10.38
CA ILE A 176 -11.00 40.37 10.39
C ILE A 176 -12.15 39.49 9.88
N ILE A 177 -11.95 38.77 8.77
CA ILE A 177 -12.97 37.86 8.21
C ILE A 177 -13.35 36.79 9.23
N ILE A 178 -12.36 36.16 9.87
CA ILE A 178 -12.58 35.15 10.93
C ILE A 178 -13.34 35.77 12.11
N GLY A 179 -12.98 36.99 12.52
CA GLY A 179 -13.66 37.70 13.61
C GLY A 179 -15.13 38.00 13.31
N VAL A 180 -15.44 38.45 12.09
CA VAL A 180 -16.82 38.69 11.63
C VAL A 180 -17.63 37.39 11.61
N LEU A 181 -17.07 36.31 11.07
CA LEU A 181 -17.72 34.99 11.08
C LEU A 181 -17.96 34.48 12.50
N GLY A 182 -17.01 34.71 13.42
CA GLY A 182 -17.15 34.38 14.84
C GLY A 182 -18.29 35.16 15.52
N ALA A 183 -18.40 36.46 15.27
CA ALA A 183 -19.47 37.30 15.82
C ALA A 183 -20.85 36.89 15.30
N ILE A 184 -20.96 36.54 14.01
CA ILE A 184 -22.19 35.98 13.42
C ILE A 184 -22.52 34.63 14.09
N GLY A 185 -21.53 33.76 14.28
CA GLY A 185 -21.72 32.49 14.97
C GLY A 185 -22.25 32.67 16.40
N LEU A 186 -21.70 33.61 17.16
CA LEU A 186 -22.12 33.90 18.53
C LEU A 186 -23.54 34.47 18.61
N THR A 187 -23.92 35.34 17.67
CA THR A 187 -25.29 35.89 17.62
C THR A 187 -26.30 34.81 17.29
N ILE A 188 -26.02 33.94 16.31
CA ILE A 188 -26.88 32.78 15.99
C ILE A 188 -26.99 31.85 17.20
N PHE A 189 -25.86 31.54 17.86
CA PHE A 189 -25.83 30.67 19.03
C PHE A 189 -26.65 31.25 20.20
N GLY A 190 -26.53 32.56 20.46
CA GLY A 190 -27.33 33.26 21.47
C GLY A 190 -28.82 33.23 21.17
N ILE A 191 -29.21 33.41 19.90
CA ILE A 191 -30.61 33.31 19.47
C ILE A 191 -31.15 31.88 19.66
N ILE A 192 -30.37 30.85 19.35
CA ILE A 192 -30.77 29.44 19.54
C ILE A 192 -31.01 29.14 21.03
N ILE A 193 -30.13 29.61 21.92
CA ILE A 193 -30.30 29.45 23.38
C ILE A 193 -31.58 30.13 23.86
N LEU A 194 -31.83 31.37 23.43
CA LEU A 194 -33.03 32.12 23.80
C LEU A 194 -34.33 31.42 23.33
N ILE A 195 -34.34 30.90 22.10
CA ILE A 195 -35.49 30.15 21.57
C ILE A 195 -35.70 28.85 22.34
N LYS A 196 -34.62 28.14 22.68
CA LYS A 196 -34.71 26.91 23.47
C LYS A 196 -35.28 27.18 24.87
N HIS A 197 -34.82 28.23 25.53
CA HIS A 197 -35.32 28.58 26.87
C HIS A 197 -36.79 29.01 26.86
N LYS A 198 -37.25 29.70 25.81
CA LYS A 198 -38.66 30.08 25.64
C LYS A 198 -39.60 28.90 25.34
N LYS A 199 -39.07 27.74 24.93
CA LYS A 199 -39.86 26.54 24.63
C LYS A 199 -40.02 25.60 25.84
N GLU A 200 -39.15 25.74 26.85
CA GLU A 200 -39.17 24.96 28.09
C GLU A 200 -39.96 25.66 29.23
N ASN A 201 -40.33 26.93 29.05
CA ASN A 201 -41.29 27.68 29.89
C ASN A 201 -42.60 27.86 29.14
#